data_AF-A0A376KXA5-F1
#
_entry.id   AF-A0A376KXA5-F1
#
_cell.length_a   1.000
_cell.length_b   1.000
_cell.length_c   1.000
_cell.angle_alpha   90.00
_cell.angle_beta   90.00
_cell.angle_gamma   90.00
#
_symmetry.space_group_name_H-M   'P 1'
#
loop_
_entity.id
_entity.type
_entity.pdbx_description
1 polymer ?
#
loop_
_entity_poly.entity_id
_entity_poly.type
_entity_poly.pdbx_seq_one_letter_code
_entity_poly.pdbx_strand_id
1 'polypeptide(L)'
;MADCTIYSLDIGSLLAGTKYRGDFEKRFKALLKQLEQDTNSILFIDEIHTIIGAGAASGGQVDAANLIKPLLSSGKIRVIGSTTYQEFSNIFEKDRALARRFQKIDITEPSIEETVQIINGLKPKYEAHHDVRYTAKAVRAAVELAVKYINDRHLPDKAIDVIDEAGARARLMPVSKRKKTVNVADIESVVARIARIPEKSVSQSDRDTLKKPRRSPENAGLRSG
;
A
#
# COMPACT_ATOMS: atom_id res chain seq x y z
N MET A 1 9.67 -25.87 -3.56
CA MET A 1 10.01 -24.45 -3.31
C MET A 1 10.50 -24.23 -1.86
N ALA A 2 11.09 -25.23 -1.20
CA ALA A 2 11.37 -25.17 0.25
C ALA A 2 12.73 -24.54 0.63
N ASP A 3 13.61 -24.22 -0.33
CA ASP A 3 15.01 -23.84 -0.04
C ASP A 3 15.44 -22.51 -0.68
N CYS A 4 14.52 -21.59 -0.97
CA CYS A 4 14.85 -20.27 -1.53
C CYS A 4 14.91 -19.17 -0.47
N THR A 5 15.98 -18.39 -0.49
CA THR A 5 16.16 -17.21 0.38
C THR A 5 15.83 -15.94 -0.39
N ILE A 6 14.88 -15.14 0.12
CA ILE A 6 14.54 -13.84 -0.46
C ILE A 6 15.32 -12.76 0.29
N TYR A 7 16.16 -12.02 -0.43
CA TYR A 7 16.91 -10.89 0.09
C TYR A 7 16.25 -9.60 -0.38
N SER A 8 15.92 -8.68 0.53
CA SER A 8 15.46 -7.34 0.17
C SER A 8 16.67 -6.40 -0.02
N LEU A 9 16.69 -5.69 -1.13
CA LEU A 9 17.71 -4.70 -1.44
C LEU A 9 17.42 -3.38 -0.72
N ASP A 10 18.33 -2.97 0.17
CA ASP A 10 18.33 -1.63 0.74
C ASP A 10 19.28 -0.71 -0.06
N ILE A 11 18.69 0.16 -0.87
CA ILE A 11 19.42 1.16 -1.67
C ILE A 11 20.10 2.19 -0.75
N GLY A 12 19.47 2.56 0.37
CA GLY A 12 20.01 3.52 1.33
C GLY A 12 21.33 3.03 1.92
N SER A 13 21.39 1.76 2.34
CA SER A 13 22.62 1.13 2.81
C SER A 13 23.72 1.05 1.74
N LEU A 14 23.37 0.85 0.48
CA LEU A 14 24.34 0.84 -0.61
C LEU A 14 24.95 2.22 -0.86
N LEU A 15 24.14 3.28 -0.76
CA LEU A 15 24.55 4.67 -0.94
C LEU A 15 25.27 5.24 0.29
N ALA A 16 24.95 4.76 1.49
CA ALA A 16 25.55 5.23 2.73
C ALA A 16 27.08 5.11 2.72
N GLY A 17 27.76 6.22 2.99
CA GLY A 17 29.23 6.27 3.00
C GLY A 17 29.88 6.15 1.61
N THR A 18 29.12 6.29 0.53
CA THR A 18 29.67 6.46 -0.82
C THR A 18 29.76 7.95 -1.14
N LYS A 19 30.94 8.41 -1.57
CA LYS A 19 31.13 9.80 -2.05
C LYS A 19 31.05 9.90 -3.57
N TYR A 20 31.21 8.77 -4.26
CA TYR A 20 31.32 8.72 -5.70
C TYR A 20 30.43 7.62 -6.29
N ARG A 21 29.86 7.89 -7.46
CA ARG A 21 29.06 6.95 -8.26
C ARG A 21 29.74 5.58 -8.44
N GLY A 22 31.06 5.56 -8.66
CA GLY A 22 31.82 4.33 -8.83
C GLY A 22 31.83 3.41 -7.61
N ASP A 23 31.65 3.96 -6.40
CA ASP A 23 31.61 3.16 -5.17
C ASP A 23 30.30 2.37 -5.07
N PHE A 24 29.19 2.99 -5.47
CA PHE A 24 27.90 2.31 -5.56
C PHE A 24 27.95 1.17 -6.59
N GLU A 25 28.46 1.43 -7.81
CA GLU A 25 28.57 0.40 -8.85
C GLU A 25 29.43 -0.79 -8.39
N LYS A 26 30.55 -0.53 -7.69
CA LYS A 26 31.40 -1.58 -7.12
C LYS A 26 30.68 -2.40 -6.05
N ARG A 27 30.00 -1.76 -5.11
CA ARG A 27 29.24 -2.44 -4.04
C ARG A 27 28.09 -3.25 -4.61
N PHE A 28 27.34 -2.69 -5.54
CA PHE A 28 26.22 -3.38 -6.17
C PHE A 28 26.70 -4.57 -7.00
N LYS A 29 27.81 -4.43 -7.75
CA LYS A 29 28.42 -5.56 -8.47
C LYS A 29 28.94 -6.65 -7.53
N ALA A 30 29.50 -6.29 -6.37
CA ALA A 30 29.94 -7.25 -5.36
C ALA A 30 28.75 -8.03 -4.78
N LEU A 31 27.65 -7.34 -4.45
CA LEU A 31 26.39 -7.95 -4.00
C LEU A 31 25.85 -8.93 -5.05
N LEU A 32 25.75 -8.51 -6.31
CA LEU A 32 25.27 -9.37 -7.40
C LEU A 32 26.13 -10.62 -7.59
N LYS A 33 27.46 -10.49 -7.44
CA LYS A 33 28.37 -11.64 -7.51
C LYS A 33 28.18 -12.63 -6.36
N GLN A 34 27.87 -12.14 -5.15
CA GLN A 34 27.54 -13.00 -4.02
C GLN A 34 26.22 -13.74 -4.25
N LEU A 35 25.20 -13.04 -4.76
CA LEU A 35 23.91 -13.64 -5.09
C LEU A 35 24.00 -14.66 -6.22
N GLU A 36 24.88 -14.45 -7.20
CA GLU A 36 25.16 -15.41 -8.27
C GLU A 36 25.74 -16.74 -7.74
N GLN A 37 26.48 -16.68 -6.62
CA GLN A 37 27.05 -17.88 -5.98
C GLN A 37 26.01 -18.63 -5.12
N ASP A 38 24.96 -17.94 -4.69
CA ASP A 38 23.86 -18.51 -3.91
C ASP A 38 22.77 -19.07 -4.86
N THR A 39 22.82 -20.39 -5.08
CA THR A 39 22.01 -21.10 -6.10
C THR A 39 20.50 -20.96 -5.88
N ASN A 40 20.06 -20.64 -4.66
CA ASN A 40 18.65 -20.49 -4.33
C ASN A 40 18.30 -19.08 -3.81
N SER A 41 19.05 -18.06 -4.21
CA SER A 41 18.71 -16.68 -3.87
C SER A 41 17.62 -16.09 -4.79
N ILE A 42 16.83 -15.19 -4.22
CA ILE A 42 15.93 -14.29 -4.95
C ILE A 42 16.18 -12.88 -4.42
N LEU A 43 16.47 -11.93 -5.31
CA LEU A 43 16.64 -10.53 -4.95
C LEU A 43 15.30 -9.80 -5.09
N PHE A 44 14.77 -9.30 -3.98
CA PHE A 44 13.65 -8.38 -3.98
C PHE A 44 14.15 -6.93 -4.01
N ILE A 45 13.70 -6.16 -4.99
CA ILE A 45 14.01 -4.75 -5.15
C ILE A 45 12.70 -3.98 -5.06
N ASP A 46 12.49 -3.32 -3.92
CA ASP A 46 11.36 -2.39 -3.80
C ASP A 46 11.63 -1.12 -4.60
N GLU A 47 10.57 -0.53 -5.13
CA GLU A 47 10.63 0.64 -6.02
C GLU A 47 11.72 0.48 -7.11
N ILE A 48 11.74 -0.65 -7.82
CA ILE A 48 12.81 -1.00 -8.78
C ILE A 48 13.02 0.05 -9.89
N HIS A 49 12.00 0.86 -10.17
CA HIS A 49 12.07 2.00 -11.10
C HIS A 49 13.04 3.11 -10.64
N THR A 50 13.40 3.17 -9.36
CA THR A 50 14.38 4.13 -8.84
C THR A 50 15.79 3.80 -9.34
N ILE A 51 16.14 2.52 -9.44
CA ILE A 51 17.46 2.06 -9.90
C ILE A 51 17.51 1.75 -11.40
N ILE A 52 16.34 1.59 -12.03
CA ILE A 52 16.15 1.39 -13.46
C ILE A 52 15.35 2.58 -13.96
N GLY A 53 16.01 3.64 -14.44
CA GLY A 53 15.32 4.82 -15.01
C GLY A 53 15.85 6.18 -14.57
N ALA A 54 16.63 6.24 -13.48
CA ALA A 54 17.15 7.49 -12.94
C ALA A 54 18.05 8.30 -13.89
N GLY A 55 18.53 7.70 -14.99
CA GLY A 55 19.27 8.40 -16.03
C GLY A 55 18.46 9.44 -16.83
N ALA A 56 17.12 9.47 -16.71
CA ALA A 56 16.27 10.32 -17.54
C ALA A 56 15.85 11.67 -16.92
N ALA A 57 15.83 11.80 -15.58
CA ALA A 57 15.20 12.96 -14.92
C ALA A 57 16.14 13.83 -14.05
N SER A 58 17.30 13.32 -13.62
CA SER A 58 18.29 14.13 -12.90
C SER A 58 19.60 13.38 -12.85
N GLY A 59 20.70 14.04 -13.27
CA GLY A 59 22.03 13.44 -13.49
C GLY A 59 22.77 12.94 -12.23
N GLY A 60 22.08 12.28 -11.29
CA GLY A 60 22.60 11.93 -9.98
C GLY A 60 22.44 10.48 -9.53
N GLN A 61 21.51 9.67 -10.05
CA GLN A 61 21.42 8.26 -9.65
C GLN A 61 21.99 7.30 -10.69
N VAL A 62 22.55 6.20 -10.19
CA VAL A 62 23.27 5.20 -10.96
C VAL A 62 22.29 4.32 -11.73
N ASP A 63 22.46 4.23 -13.05
CA ASP A 63 21.73 3.27 -13.88
C ASP A 63 22.24 1.84 -13.60
N ALA A 64 21.63 1.19 -12.61
CA ALA A 64 21.93 -0.17 -12.22
C ALA A 64 21.38 -1.20 -13.23
N ALA A 65 20.52 -0.79 -14.17
CA ALA A 65 19.89 -1.68 -15.12
C ALA A 65 20.93 -2.43 -15.97
N ASN A 66 22.02 -1.76 -16.36
CA ASN A 66 23.09 -2.36 -17.17
C ASN A 66 23.87 -3.44 -16.41
N LEU A 67 23.90 -3.40 -15.08
CA LEU A 67 24.53 -4.41 -14.25
C LEU A 67 23.62 -5.64 -14.05
N ILE A 68 22.31 -5.45 -14.02
CA ILE A 68 21.32 -6.50 -13.78
C ILE A 68 20.95 -7.25 -15.07
N LYS A 69 20.88 -6.55 -16.22
CA LYS A 69 20.49 -7.13 -17.53
C LYS A 69 21.23 -8.42 -17.91
N PRO A 70 22.57 -8.54 -17.76
CA PRO A 70 23.28 -9.79 -18.08
C PRO A 70 22.89 -10.94 -17.17
N LEU A 71 22.65 -10.66 -15.88
CA LEU A 71 22.31 -11.65 -14.86
C LEU A 71 20.89 -12.19 -15.04
N LEU A 72 19.94 -11.30 -15.37
CA LEU A 72 18.59 -11.69 -15.77
C LEU A 72 18.58 -12.47 -17.09
N SER A 73 19.41 -12.09 -18.05
CA SER A 73 19.45 -12.76 -19.36
C SER A 73 20.09 -14.15 -19.30
N SER A 74 21.06 -14.34 -18.41
CA SER A 74 21.69 -15.65 -18.16
C SER A 74 20.88 -16.53 -17.20
N GLY A 75 19.83 -16.00 -16.57
CA GLY A 75 18.99 -16.74 -15.62
C GLY A 75 19.70 -17.11 -14.32
N LYS A 76 20.86 -16.49 -14.04
CA LYS A 76 21.68 -16.80 -12.86
C LYS A 76 21.12 -16.22 -11.56
N ILE A 77 20.29 -15.18 -11.66
CA ILE A 77 19.63 -14.56 -10.52
C ILE A 77 18.15 -14.40 -10.84
N ARG A 78 17.30 -14.69 -9.86
CA ARG A 78 15.87 -14.35 -9.89
C ARG A 78 15.66 -13.03 -9.15
N VAL A 79 14.91 -12.13 -9.77
CA VAL A 79 14.61 -10.81 -9.20
C VAL A 79 13.10 -10.64 -9.10
N ILE A 80 12.63 -10.16 -7.96
CA ILE A 80 11.27 -9.65 -7.76
C ILE A 80 11.40 -8.13 -7.69
N GLY A 81 10.76 -7.41 -8.61
CA GLY A 81 10.70 -5.96 -8.61
C GLY A 81 9.31 -5.46 -8.22
N SER A 82 9.24 -4.42 -7.40
CA SER A 82 8.00 -3.70 -7.07
C SER A 82 7.99 -2.33 -7.76
N THR A 83 6.90 -1.97 -8.43
CA THR A 83 6.76 -0.67 -9.10
C THR A 83 5.29 -0.31 -9.27
N THR A 84 5.01 0.97 -9.50
CA THR A 84 3.65 1.44 -9.83
C THR A 84 3.33 1.23 -11.31
N TYR A 85 2.04 1.27 -11.66
CA TYR A 85 1.56 1.21 -13.03
C TYR A 85 2.18 2.26 -13.94
N GLN A 86 2.26 3.50 -13.46
CA GLN A 86 2.79 4.63 -14.23
C GLN A 86 4.28 4.44 -14.53
N GLU A 87 5.07 4.06 -13.51
CA GLU A 87 6.51 3.85 -13.67
C GLU A 87 6.83 2.61 -14.52
N PHE A 88 6.01 1.55 -14.43
CA PHE A 88 6.14 0.39 -15.28
C PHE A 88 6.00 0.76 -16.77
N SER A 89 4.95 1.50 -17.15
CA SER A 89 4.76 1.93 -18.54
C SER A 89 5.80 2.95 -18.99
N ASN A 90 6.24 3.85 -18.10
CA ASN A 90 7.17 4.90 -18.45
C ASN A 90 8.61 4.39 -18.66
N ILE A 91 9.03 3.39 -17.90
CA ILE A 91 10.42 2.93 -17.88
C ILE A 91 10.57 1.48 -18.35
N PHE A 92 9.83 0.54 -17.75
CA PHE A 92 9.98 -0.89 -18.04
C PHE A 92 9.51 -1.25 -19.45
N GLU A 93 8.33 -0.78 -19.88
CA GLU A 93 7.81 -1.09 -21.22
C GLU A 93 8.66 -0.51 -22.34
N LYS A 94 9.41 0.57 -22.08
CA LYS A 94 10.33 1.18 -23.05
C LYS A 94 11.65 0.42 -23.17
N ASP A 95 12.10 -0.25 -22.10
CA ASP A 95 13.31 -1.08 -22.13
C ASP A 95 12.99 -2.54 -22.48
N ARG A 96 13.13 -2.88 -23.76
CA ARG A 96 12.91 -4.25 -24.28
C ARG A 96 13.73 -5.32 -23.58
N ALA A 97 14.91 -5.01 -23.03
CA ALA A 97 15.74 -6.02 -22.36
C ALA A 97 15.15 -6.43 -21.01
N LEU A 98 14.49 -5.50 -20.31
CA LEU A 98 13.85 -5.76 -19.02
C LEU A 98 12.42 -6.27 -19.19
N ALA A 99 11.64 -5.67 -20.10
CA ALA A 99 10.27 -6.09 -20.36
C ALA A 99 10.14 -7.58 -20.76
N ARG A 100 11.18 -8.13 -21.40
CA ARG A 100 11.23 -9.56 -21.80
C ARG A 100 11.69 -10.51 -20.69
N ARG A 101 12.14 -9.99 -19.55
CA ARG A 101 12.72 -10.78 -18.44
C ARG A 101 11.87 -10.71 -17.18
N PHE A 102 11.07 -9.66 -17.02
CA PHE A 102 10.09 -9.56 -15.96
C PHE A 102 8.72 -10.03 -16.43
N GLN A 103 8.09 -10.88 -15.64
CA GLN A 103 6.67 -11.17 -15.79
C GLN A 103 5.89 -10.13 -14.98
N LYS A 104 5.05 -9.34 -15.66
CA LYS A 104 4.13 -8.43 -14.98
C LYS A 104 3.06 -9.25 -14.23
N ILE A 105 2.89 -8.93 -12.95
CA ILE A 105 1.80 -9.42 -12.10
C ILE A 105 1.04 -8.18 -11.63
N ASP A 106 -0.23 -8.09 -12.01
CA ASP A 106 -1.09 -7.00 -11.60
C ASP A 106 -1.55 -7.21 -10.15
N ILE A 107 -1.15 -6.30 -9.27
CA ILE A 107 -1.61 -6.25 -7.88
C ILE A 107 -2.71 -5.20 -7.79
N THR A 108 -3.95 -5.67 -7.77
CA THR A 108 -5.11 -4.79 -7.68
C THR A 108 -5.40 -4.39 -6.24
N GLU A 109 -6.07 -3.25 -6.08
CA GLU A 109 -6.62 -2.83 -4.79
C GLU A 109 -7.59 -3.92 -4.26
N PRO A 110 -7.51 -4.30 -2.98
CA PRO A 110 -8.42 -5.28 -2.39
C PRO A 110 -9.84 -4.71 -2.28
N SER A 111 -10.82 -5.60 -2.29
CA SER A 111 -12.22 -5.24 -2.02
C SER A 111 -12.42 -4.77 -0.57
N ILE A 112 -13.60 -4.21 -0.29
CA ILE A 112 -14.00 -3.81 1.07
C ILE A 112 -13.92 -5.00 2.04
N GLU A 113 -14.46 -6.16 1.64
CA GLU A 113 -14.49 -7.34 2.52
C GLU A 113 -13.09 -7.92 2.74
N GLU A 114 -12.25 -7.98 1.71
CA GLU A 114 -10.84 -8.41 1.85
C GLU A 114 -10.07 -7.44 2.75
N THR A 115 -10.30 -6.14 2.62
CA THR A 115 -9.66 -5.14 3.49
C THR A 115 -10.09 -5.30 4.94
N VAL A 116 -11.38 -5.56 5.20
CA VAL A 116 -11.87 -5.87 6.55
C VAL A 116 -11.17 -7.11 7.12
N GLN A 117 -10.95 -8.15 6.31
CA GLN A 117 -10.20 -9.34 6.73
C GLN A 117 -8.72 -9.03 7.03
N ILE A 118 -8.05 -8.26 6.17
CA ILE A 118 -6.67 -7.80 6.36
C ILE A 118 -6.56 -7.02 7.69
N ILE A 119 -7.45 -6.05 7.91
CA ILE A 119 -7.46 -5.26 9.16
C ILE A 119 -7.72 -6.17 10.36
N ASN A 120 -8.64 -7.13 10.28
CA ASN A 120 -8.86 -8.08 11.38
C ASN A 120 -7.64 -8.96 11.68
N GLY A 121 -6.84 -9.32 10.67
CA GLY A 121 -5.57 -10.02 10.86
C GLY A 121 -4.50 -9.17 11.54
N LEU A 122 -4.49 -7.86 11.28
CA LEU A 122 -3.56 -6.91 11.90
C LEU A 122 -4.04 -6.33 13.24
N LYS A 123 -5.36 -6.36 13.46
CA LYS A 123 -6.06 -5.76 14.60
C LYS A 123 -5.43 -6.10 15.97
N PRO A 124 -5.08 -7.36 16.29
CA PRO A 124 -4.48 -7.67 17.58
C PRO A 124 -3.18 -6.90 17.86
N LYS A 125 -2.38 -6.61 16.83
CA LYS A 125 -1.14 -5.84 16.95
C LYS A 125 -1.44 -4.36 17.26
N TYR A 126 -2.40 -3.76 16.55
CA TYR A 126 -2.81 -2.38 16.80
C TYR A 126 -3.49 -2.21 18.16
N GLU A 127 -4.33 -3.16 18.57
CA GLU A 127 -4.96 -3.17 19.88
C GLU A 127 -3.93 -3.23 21.02
N ALA A 128 -2.90 -4.07 20.87
CA ALA A 128 -1.81 -4.15 21.83
C ALA A 128 -0.94 -2.88 21.83
N HIS A 129 -0.63 -2.33 20.66
CA HIS A 129 0.20 -1.13 20.55
C HIS A 129 -0.46 0.12 21.16
N HIS A 130 -1.78 0.26 20.97
CA HIS A 130 -2.53 1.43 21.42
C HIS A 130 -3.24 1.27 22.77
N ASP A 131 -3.27 0.06 23.34
CA ASP A 131 -4.06 -0.30 24.53
C ASP A 131 -5.57 -0.01 24.35
N VAL A 132 -6.12 -0.41 23.20
CA VAL A 132 -7.53 -0.23 22.86
C VAL A 132 -8.14 -1.51 22.27
N ARG A 133 -9.44 -1.49 22.02
CA ARG A 133 -10.20 -2.50 21.29
C ARG A 133 -11.00 -1.84 20.18
N TYR A 134 -10.95 -2.37 18.98
CA TYR A 134 -11.76 -1.87 17.87
C TYR A 134 -13.04 -2.71 17.76
N THR A 135 -14.20 -2.05 17.73
CA THR A 135 -15.46 -2.76 17.45
C THR A 135 -15.48 -3.25 16.00
N ALA A 136 -16.19 -4.35 15.72
CA ALA A 136 -16.34 -4.85 14.35
C ALA A 136 -16.97 -3.79 13.41
N LYS A 137 -17.91 -2.99 13.95
CA LYS A 137 -18.52 -1.86 13.22
C LYS A 137 -17.50 -0.76 12.92
N ALA A 138 -16.59 -0.46 13.86
CA ALA A 138 -15.53 0.53 13.62
C ALA A 138 -14.56 0.07 12.53
N VAL A 139 -14.17 -1.22 12.50
CA VAL A 139 -13.32 -1.76 11.43
C VAL A 139 -13.99 -1.61 10.07
N ARG A 140 -15.25 -2.02 9.95
CA ARG A 140 -16.01 -1.88 8.70
C ARG A 140 -16.16 -0.41 8.28
N ALA A 141 -16.52 0.46 9.23
CA ALA A 141 -16.65 1.89 8.97
C ALA A 141 -15.32 2.52 8.51
N ALA A 142 -14.18 2.09 9.05
CA ALA A 142 -12.87 2.60 8.64
C ALA A 142 -12.62 2.35 7.14
N VAL A 143 -12.97 1.14 6.66
CA VAL A 143 -12.83 0.79 5.24
C VAL A 143 -13.83 1.58 4.39
N GLU A 144 -15.12 1.52 4.71
CA GLU A 144 -16.18 2.14 3.91
C GLU A 144 -16.03 3.67 3.82
N LEU A 145 -15.70 4.32 4.93
CA LEU A 145 -15.51 5.77 4.98
C LEU A 145 -14.19 6.18 4.31
N ALA A 146 -13.12 5.39 4.43
CA ALA A 146 -11.88 5.66 3.70
C ALA A 146 -12.07 5.57 2.18
N VAL A 147 -12.86 4.59 1.69
CA VAL A 147 -13.22 4.50 0.27
C VAL A 147 -13.99 5.73 -0.20
N LYS A 148 -14.93 6.22 0.63
CA LYS A 148 -15.83 7.31 0.26
C LYS A 148 -15.19 8.70 0.30
N TYR A 149 -14.26 8.93 1.23
CA TYR A 149 -13.75 10.27 1.51
C TYR A 149 -12.24 10.45 1.29
N ILE A 150 -11.45 9.37 1.21
CA ILE A 150 -10.00 9.41 0.98
C ILE A 150 -9.72 8.85 -0.41
N ASN A 151 -9.75 9.74 -1.41
CA ASN A 151 -9.73 9.39 -2.84
C ASN A 151 -8.32 9.38 -3.45
N ASP A 152 -7.34 9.96 -2.77
CA ASP A 152 -5.94 10.07 -3.21
C ASP A 152 -5.09 8.85 -2.81
N ARG A 153 -5.69 7.89 -2.10
CA ARG A 153 -5.04 6.67 -1.59
C ARG A 153 -5.89 5.43 -1.89
N HIS A 154 -5.24 4.28 -1.82
CA HIS A 154 -5.84 2.98 -2.11
C HIS A 154 -5.91 2.12 -0.84
N LEU A 155 -6.86 1.20 -0.79
CA LEU A 155 -6.89 0.11 0.19
C LEU A 155 -5.69 -0.84 -0.03
N PRO A 156 -5.24 -1.55 1.01
CA PRO A 156 -5.73 -1.52 2.39
C PRO A 156 -5.15 -0.35 3.22
N ASP A 157 -4.13 0.33 2.70
CA ASP A 157 -3.28 1.27 3.43
C ASP A 157 -4.07 2.42 4.07
N LYS A 158 -4.91 3.12 3.30
CA LYS A 158 -5.72 4.24 3.83
C LYS A 158 -6.67 3.84 4.97
N ALA A 159 -7.14 2.60 4.99
CA ALA A 159 -8.02 2.13 6.05
C ALA A 159 -7.22 1.70 7.30
N ILE A 160 -6.01 1.17 7.10
CA ILE A 160 -5.06 0.89 8.18
C ILE A 160 -4.65 2.20 8.86
N ASP A 161 -4.34 3.25 8.10
CA ASP A 161 -4.03 4.59 8.64
C ASP A 161 -5.15 5.14 9.54
N VAL A 162 -6.40 4.96 9.12
CA VAL A 162 -7.58 5.39 9.89
C VAL A 162 -7.68 4.61 11.21
N ILE A 163 -7.42 3.30 11.20
CA ILE A 163 -7.42 2.44 12.39
C ILE A 163 -6.29 2.83 13.35
N ASP A 164 -5.08 3.04 12.82
CA ASP A 164 -3.91 3.40 13.59
C ASP A 164 -4.10 4.76 14.28
N GLU A 165 -4.52 5.77 13.52
CA GLU A 165 -4.78 7.10 14.05
C GLU A 165 -5.92 7.10 15.09
N ALA A 166 -6.99 6.33 14.87
CA ALA A 166 -8.06 6.22 15.85
C ALA A 166 -7.57 5.63 17.18
N GLY A 167 -6.67 4.64 17.12
CA GLY A 167 -6.00 4.07 18.29
C GLY A 167 -5.09 5.09 18.98
N ALA A 168 -4.23 5.75 18.21
CA ALA A 168 -3.31 6.77 18.72
C ALA A 168 -4.07 7.91 19.41
N ARG A 169 -5.15 8.40 18.79
CA ARG A 169 -6.00 9.45 19.36
C ARG A 169 -6.63 9.04 20.68
N ALA A 170 -7.14 7.80 20.79
CA ALA A 170 -7.71 7.29 22.03
C ALA A 170 -6.67 7.23 23.15
N ARG A 171 -5.42 6.84 22.83
CA ARG A 171 -4.30 6.77 23.77
C ARG A 171 -3.80 8.14 24.22
N LEU A 172 -3.81 9.13 23.33
CA LEU A 172 -3.39 10.51 23.61
C LEU A 172 -4.38 11.28 24.50
N MET A 173 -5.62 10.80 24.66
CA MET A 173 -6.57 11.44 25.58
C MET A 173 -6.09 11.34 27.05
N PRO A 174 -6.46 12.33 27.91
CA PRO A 174 -6.19 12.27 29.34
C PRO A 174 -6.71 10.98 29.96
N VAL A 175 -6.02 10.44 30.97
CA VAL A 175 -6.33 9.14 31.59
C VAL A 175 -7.81 9.03 31.98
N SER A 176 -8.39 10.11 32.51
CA SER A 176 -9.81 10.18 32.89
C SER A 176 -10.81 10.07 31.74
N LYS A 177 -10.37 10.32 30.49
CA LYS A 177 -11.19 10.29 29.27
C LYS A 177 -10.78 9.19 28.29
N ARG A 178 -9.79 8.36 28.63
CA ARG A 178 -9.33 7.27 27.77
C ARG A 178 -10.43 6.24 27.61
N LYS A 179 -10.95 6.15 26.39
CA LYS A 179 -11.81 5.05 25.99
C LYS A 179 -10.94 3.86 25.61
N LYS A 180 -11.22 2.70 26.19
CA LYS A 180 -10.60 1.42 25.79
C LYS A 180 -11.20 0.83 24.52
N THR A 181 -12.28 1.42 24.00
CA THR A 181 -12.99 0.89 22.83
C THR A 181 -13.20 1.97 21.80
N VAL A 182 -12.73 1.73 20.58
CA VAL A 182 -12.90 2.58 19.41
C VAL A 182 -14.18 2.19 18.69
N ASN A 183 -15.08 3.16 18.52
CA ASN A 183 -16.38 2.99 17.88
C ASN A 183 -16.44 3.72 16.52
N VAL A 184 -17.59 3.64 15.84
CA VAL A 184 -17.80 4.28 14.53
C VAL A 184 -17.62 5.80 14.59
N ALA A 185 -18.08 6.47 15.65
CA ALA A 185 -17.94 7.92 15.77
C ALA A 185 -16.48 8.37 15.90
N ASP A 186 -15.64 7.56 16.55
CA ASP A 186 -14.20 7.83 16.63
C ASP A 186 -13.55 7.74 15.23
N ILE A 187 -13.99 6.78 14.40
CA ILE A 187 -13.56 6.62 13.00
C ILE A 187 -14.04 7.77 12.12
N GLU A 188 -15.32 8.15 12.21
CA GLU A 188 -15.88 9.28 11.46
C GLU A 188 -15.06 10.56 11.67
N SER A 189 -14.70 10.83 12.91
CA SER A 189 -13.88 11.99 13.29
C SER A 189 -12.46 11.92 12.73
N VAL A 190 -11.85 10.74 12.72
CA VAL A 190 -10.52 10.53 12.11
C VAL A 190 -10.57 10.73 10.60
N VAL A 191 -11.55 10.12 9.92
CA VAL A 191 -11.71 10.24 8.46
C VAL A 191 -12.01 11.69 8.08
N ALA A 192 -12.88 12.37 8.83
CA ALA A 192 -13.18 13.78 8.59
C ALA A 192 -11.93 14.67 8.66
N ARG A 193 -11.05 14.42 9.63
CA ARG A 193 -9.77 15.12 9.76
C ARG A 193 -8.81 14.81 8.59
N ILE A 194 -8.67 13.54 8.21
CA ILE A 194 -7.79 13.14 7.10
C ILE A 194 -8.28 13.72 5.77
N ALA A 195 -9.59 13.60 5.50
CA ALA A 195 -10.23 14.11 4.30
C ALA A 195 -10.46 15.64 4.33
N ARG A 196 -10.14 16.33 5.43
CA ARG A 196 -10.32 17.77 5.64
C ARG A 196 -11.77 18.24 5.40
N ILE A 197 -12.73 17.43 5.82
CA ILE A 197 -14.17 17.72 5.74
C ILE A 197 -14.77 17.91 7.14
N PRO A 198 -15.89 18.63 7.28
CA PRO A 198 -16.59 18.71 8.56
C PRO A 198 -17.09 17.33 9.02
N GLU A 199 -16.90 16.99 10.30
CA GLU A 199 -17.37 15.72 10.88
C GLU A 199 -18.88 15.50 10.67
N LYS A 200 -19.66 16.59 10.72
CA LYS A 200 -21.11 16.56 10.48
C LYS A 200 -21.45 16.02 9.08
N SER A 201 -20.63 16.28 8.07
CA SER A 201 -20.88 15.84 6.69
C SER A 201 -20.74 14.33 6.51
N VAL A 202 -19.94 13.66 7.35
CA VAL A 202 -19.81 12.21 7.36
C VAL A 202 -21.09 11.58 7.94
N SER A 203 -21.45 12.02 9.15
CA SER A 203 -22.62 11.52 9.90
C SER A 203 -23.99 11.85 9.28
N GLN A 204 -24.13 12.93 8.51
CA GLN A 204 -25.39 13.32 7.87
C GLN A 204 -25.72 12.46 6.65
N SER A 205 -24.71 12.02 5.89
CA SER A 205 -24.95 11.25 4.66
C SER A 205 -25.63 9.89 4.92
N ASP A 206 -25.41 9.32 6.11
CA ASP A 206 -26.07 8.09 6.57
C ASP A 206 -27.51 8.36 7.07
N ARG A 207 -27.75 9.54 7.67
CA ARG A 207 -29.09 9.93 8.13
C ARG A 207 -30.05 10.26 7.00
N ASP A 208 -29.55 10.85 5.91
CA ASP A 208 -30.39 11.22 4.76
C ASP A 208 -30.73 10.04 3.85
N THR A 209 -29.88 9.00 3.81
CA THR A 209 -30.18 7.74 3.12
C THR A 209 -31.24 6.91 3.86
N LEU A 210 -31.23 6.91 5.20
CA LEU A 210 -32.25 6.25 6.03
C LEU A 210 -33.64 6.93 5.96
N LYS A 211 -33.72 8.20 5.57
CA LYS A 211 -35.00 8.95 5.47
C LYS A 211 -35.74 8.79 4.13
N LYS A 212 -35.14 8.14 3.13
CA LYS A 212 -35.83 7.84 1.86
C LYS A 212 -36.29 6.38 1.86
N PRO A 213 -37.50 6.04 2.35
CA PRO A 213 -38.07 4.74 2.05
C PRO A 213 -38.16 4.59 0.52
N ARG A 214 -37.66 3.47 -0.01
CA ARG A 214 -37.85 3.09 -1.41
C ARG A 214 -39.34 3.14 -1.70
N ARG A 215 -39.79 4.13 -2.48
CA ARG A 215 -41.12 4.08 -3.10
C ARG A 215 -41.08 2.92 -4.10
N SER A 216 -41.64 1.78 -3.73
CA SER A 216 -41.99 0.72 -4.67
C SER A 216 -43.00 1.28 -5.67
N PRO A 217 -42.82 1.11 -7.00
CA PRO A 217 -43.85 1.41 -7.96
C PRO A 217 -44.81 0.22 -8.00
N GLU A 218 -45.81 0.22 -7.12
CA GLU A 218 -47.01 -0.60 -7.30
C GLU A 218 -48.24 0.32 -7.39
N ASN A 219 -49.08 0.02 -8.38
CA ASN A 219 -50.39 0.61 -8.69
C ASN A 219 -50.42 1.93 -9.48
N ALA A 220 -50.21 1.83 -10.79
CA ALA A 220 -50.90 2.67 -11.77
C ALA A 220 -51.31 1.81 -12.97
N GLY A 221 -52.36 1.02 -12.79
CA GLY A 221 -52.87 0.14 -13.83
C GLY A 221 -54.20 -0.48 -13.46
N LEU A 222 -55.22 0.34 -13.18
CA LEU A 222 -56.64 -0.03 -13.25
C LEU A 222 -57.49 1.23 -13.05
N ARG A 223 -58.01 1.76 -14.16
CA ARG A 223 -59.35 2.35 -14.29
C ARG A 223 -59.55 2.80 -15.73
N SER A 224 -60.18 1.92 -16.50
CA SER A 224 -61.00 2.26 -17.66
C SER A 224 -62.37 2.76 -17.18
N GLY A 225 -62.87 3.82 -17.81
CA GLY A 225 -64.20 4.39 -17.61
C GLY A 225 -64.31 5.65 -18.46
#